data_AF-A0A418FT51-F1
#
_entry.id   AF-A0A418FT51-F1
#
_cell.length_a   1.000
_cell.length_b   1.000
_cell.length_c   1.000
_cell.angle_alpha   90.00
_cell.angle_beta   90.00
_cell.angle_gamma   90.00
#
_symmetry.space_group_name_H-M   'P 1'
#
loop_
_entity.id
_entity.type
_entity.pdbx_description
1 polymer ?
#
loop_
_entity_poly.entity_id
_entity_poly.type
_entity_poly.pdbx_seq_one_letter_code
_entity_poly.pdbx_strand_id
1 'polypeptide(L)'
;MGAISALPLKPQFKMSWFGKPTSKPAPAANTSAVSELQRLRGRQISSLVRAGGQAINHQQSIFDVVVRLVDSRTLTLRMYDGADGIMRMDPSRIASHV
;
A
#
# COMPACT_ATOMS: atom_id res chain seq x y z
N MET A 1 29.36 57.89 -23.52
CA MET A 1 30.65 57.29 -23.13
C MET A 1 30.40 56.61 -21.79
N GLY A 2 30.24 55.28 -21.68
CA GLY A 2 31.24 54.23 -21.93
C GLY A 2 32.16 54.13 -20.69
N ALA A 3 32.46 53.01 -20.05
CA ALA A 3 32.07 51.61 -20.15
C ALA A 3 32.50 50.91 -18.82
N ILE A 4 31.70 49.97 -18.32
CA ILE A 4 32.02 48.69 -17.61
C ILE A 4 33.36 48.45 -16.87
N SER A 5 33.23 47.84 -15.67
CA SER A 5 33.98 46.68 -15.09
C SER A 5 34.28 46.92 -13.59
N ALA A 6 34.16 46.00 -12.61
CA ALA A 6 34.03 44.55 -12.57
C ALA A 6 33.42 44.06 -11.22
N LEU A 7 32.78 42.88 -11.25
CA LEU A 7 32.39 41.99 -10.12
C LEU A 7 33.62 41.46 -9.35
N PRO A 8 33.53 40.74 -8.18
CA PRO A 8 32.39 39.97 -7.65
C PRO A 8 32.16 40.08 -6.12
N LEU A 9 31.07 39.47 -5.59
CA LEU A 9 31.09 38.58 -4.40
C LEU A 9 29.64 38.17 -3.97
N LYS A 10 29.35 36.88 -4.24
CA LYS A 10 28.34 35.96 -3.69
C LYS A 10 27.02 36.48 -3.05
N PRO A 11 25.85 35.97 -3.49
CA PRO A 11 24.63 36.07 -2.71
C PRO A 11 24.74 35.16 -1.47
N GLN A 12 24.78 35.75 -0.27
CA GLN A 12 24.58 34.98 0.96
C GLN A 12 23.07 34.82 1.18
N PHE A 13 22.46 33.83 0.52
CA PHE A 13 21.19 33.27 0.95
C PHE A 13 21.40 32.64 2.34
N LYS A 14 21.16 33.41 3.40
CA LYS A 14 20.88 32.81 4.72
C LYS A 14 19.41 32.42 4.74
N MET A 15 19.11 31.22 4.24
CA MET A 15 17.95 30.47 4.73
C MET A 15 18.15 30.30 6.24
N SER A 16 17.40 31.06 7.04
CA SER A 16 17.20 30.73 8.45
C SER A 16 16.27 29.52 8.52
N TRP A 17 16.81 28.36 8.13
CA TRP A 17 16.25 27.02 8.34
C TRP A 17 16.57 26.62 9.77
N PHE A 18 16.01 27.33 10.75
CA PHE A 18 15.97 26.85 12.14
C PHE A 18 14.53 26.90 12.63
N GLY A 19 13.65 26.25 11.87
CA GLY A 19 12.43 25.68 12.40
C GLY A 19 12.83 24.59 13.39
N LYS A 20 12.64 24.88 14.68
CA LYS A 20 12.73 23.93 15.79
C LYS A 20 12.01 22.64 15.36
N PRO A 21 12.60 21.44 15.46
CA PRO A 21 11.83 20.23 15.23
C PRO A 21 10.77 20.18 16.32
N THR A 22 9.53 20.51 15.96
CA THR A 22 8.40 20.26 16.83
C THR A 22 8.40 18.74 17.00
N SER A 23 8.64 18.30 18.22
CA SER A 23 8.65 16.90 18.60
C SER A 23 7.27 16.36 18.23
N LYS A 24 7.16 15.73 17.06
CA LYS A 24 5.95 15.03 16.67
C LYS A 24 5.69 14.02 17.79
N PRO A 25 4.52 14.06 18.45
CA PRO A 25 4.22 13.08 19.49
C PRO A 25 4.45 11.70 18.88
N ALA A 26 5.35 10.92 19.48
CA ALA A 26 5.50 9.53 19.09
C ALA A 26 4.10 8.90 19.21
N PRO A 27 3.56 8.28 18.15
CA PRO A 27 2.23 7.71 18.23
C PRO A 27 2.23 6.69 19.36
N ALA A 28 1.25 6.80 20.26
CA ALA A 28 1.06 5.85 21.34
C ALA A 28 1.13 4.43 20.76
N ALA A 29 1.95 3.56 21.35
CA ALA A 29 2.27 2.24 20.83
C ALA A 29 1.02 1.38 20.47
N ASN A 30 -0.10 1.69 21.10
CA ASN A 30 -1.38 1.01 20.92
C ASN A 30 -2.15 1.45 19.66
N THR A 31 -1.96 2.69 19.19
CA THR A 31 -2.51 3.16 17.90
C THR A 31 -1.73 2.54 16.74
N SER A 32 -0.45 2.22 16.97
CA SER A 32 0.44 1.67 15.95
C SER A 32 0.04 0.24 15.54
N ALA A 33 -0.38 -0.61 16.48
CA ALA A 33 -0.72 -2.00 16.19
C ALA A 33 -1.98 -2.14 15.32
N VAL A 34 -3.06 -1.43 15.64
CA VAL A 34 -4.29 -1.40 14.82
C VAL A 34 -4.01 -0.78 13.45
N SER A 35 -3.21 0.29 13.42
CA SER A 35 -2.80 0.93 12.18
C SER A 35 -1.94 0.01 11.30
N GLU A 36 -1.08 -0.81 11.90
CA GLU A 36 -0.22 -1.75 11.16
C GLU A 36 -1.01 -2.93 10.59
N LEU A 37 -1.95 -3.49 11.35
CA LEU A 37 -2.85 -4.53 10.85
C LEU A 37 -3.67 -4.01 9.67
N GLN A 38 -4.19 -2.78 9.75
CA GLN A 38 -4.87 -2.13 8.62
C GLN A 38 -3.95 -1.92 7.42
N ARG A 39 -2.68 -1.54 7.63
CA ARG A 39 -1.70 -1.43 6.54
C ARG A 39 -1.40 -2.78 5.89
N LEU A 40 -1.22 -3.84 6.68
CA LEU A 40 -1.00 -5.19 6.18
C LEU A 40 -2.19 -5.69 5.37
N ARG A 41 -3.41 -5.49 5.88
CA ARG A 41 -4.65 -5.77 5.15
C ARG A 41 -4.70 -5.04 3.82
N GLY A 42 -4.45 -3.73 3.81
CA GLY A 42 -4.42 -2.93 2.58
C GLY A 42 -3.40 -3.45 1.56
N ARG A 43 -2.22 -3.89 2.03
CA ARG A 43 -1.18 -4.51 1.18
C ARG A 43 -1.62 -5.85 0.61
N GLN A 44 -2.22 -6.71 1.41
CA GLN A 44 -2.72 -8.02 0.96
C GLN A 44 -3.84 -7.86 -0.08
N ILE A 45 -4.82 -6.99 0.19
CA ILE A 45 -5.89 -6.66 -0.77
C ILE A 45 -5.29 -6.16 -2.08
N SER A 46 -4.36 -5.20 -2.01
CA SER A 46 -3.70 -4.66 -3.20
C SER A 46 -2.96 -5.73 -4.00
N SER A 47 -2.33 -6.68 -3.30
CA SER A 47 -1.63 -7.81 -3.92
C SER A 47 -2.62 -8.75 -4.62
N LEU A 48 -3.76 -9.06 -4.01
CA LEU A 48 -4.80 -9.89 -4.62
C LEU A 48 -5.37 -9.22 -5.89
N VAL A 49 -5.71 -7.94 -5.81
CA VAL A 49 -6.21 -7.18 -6.97
C VAL A 49 -5.18 -7.16 -8.10
N ARG A 50 -3.89 -6.96 -7.77
CA ARG A 50 -2.80 -7.02 -8.76
C ARG A 50 -2.65 -8.42 -9.39
N ALA A 51 -2.90 -9.47 -8.62
CA ALA A 51 -2.91 -10.85 -9.13
C ALA A 51 -4.15 -11.18 -9.98
N GLY A 52 -5.04 -10.21 -10.23
CA GLY A 52 -6.28 -10.40 -10.98
C GLY A 52 -7.48 -10.79 -10.13
N GLY A 53 -7.34 -10.78 -8.80
CA GLY A 53 -8.44 -11.03 -7.87
C GLY A 53 -9.52 -9.96 -7.95
N GLN A 54 -10.78 -10.40 -8.00
CA GLN A 54 -11.94 -9.54 -8.07
C GLN A 54 -12.66 -9.51 -6.72
N ALA A 55 -12.91 -8.32 -6.18
CA ALA A 55 -13.72 -8.18 -4.99
C ALA A 55 -15.18 -8.47 -5.33
N ILE A 56 -15.81 -9.39 -4.59
CA ILE A 56 -17.21 -9.77 -4.82
C ILE A 56 -18.18 -9.08 -3.85
N ASN A 57 -17.67 -8.28 -2.92
CA ASN A 57 -18.44 -7.55 -1.92
C ASN A 57 -17.96 -6.10 -1.82
N HIS A 58 -18.89 -5.17 -1.58
CA HIS A 58 -18.64 -3.76 -1.29
C HIS A 58 -17.65 -3.53 -0.15
N GLN A 59 -17.65 -4.40 0.86
CA GLN A 59 -16.71 -4.30 1.99
C GLN A 59 -15.28 -4.74 1.64
N GLN A 60 -15.04 -5.23 0.43
CA GLN A 60 -13.73 -5.72 -0.01
C GLN A 60 -13.13 -6.75 0.96
N SER A 61 -14.00 -7.59 1.53
CA SER A 61 -13.63 -8.64 2.47
C SER A 61 -13.61 -10.03 1.83
N ILE A 62 -14.12 -10.16 0.59
CA ILE A 62 -14.15 -11.41 -0.16
C ILE A 62 -13.65 -11.16 -1.58
N PHE A 63 -12.74 -11.99 -2.03
CA PHE A 63 -12.09 -11.90 -3.34
C PHE A 63 -12.12 -13.24 -4.05
N ASP A 64 -12.51 -13.24 -5.31
CA ASP A 64 -12.34 -14.40 -6.20
C ASP A 64 -11.07 -14.20 -7.04
N VAL A 65 -10.13 -15.13 -6.92
CA VAL A 65 -8.84 -15.11 -7.61
C VAL A 65 -8.85 -16.24 -8.64
N VAL A 66 -8.65 -15.91 -9.91
CA VAL A 66 -8.57 -16.90 -10.98
C VAL A 66 -7.11 -17.29 -11.18
N VAL A 67 -6.80 -18.56 -10.91
CA VAL A 67 -5.47 -19.15 -11.11
C VAL A 67 -5.52 -20.00 -12.37
N ARG A 68 -4.59 -19.74 -13.30
CA ARG A 68 -4.40 -20.62 -14.47
C ARG A 68 -3.50 -21.78 -14.08
N LEU A 69 -4.00 -22.99 -14.29
CA LEU A 69 -3.25 -24.22 -14.07
C LEU A 69 -2.37 -24.54 -15.29
N VAL A 70 -1.36 -25.38 -15.06
CA VAL A 70 -0.39 -25.81 -16.10
C VAL A 70 -1.05 -26.55 -17.27
N ASP A 71 -2.23 -27.11 -17.08
CA ASP A 71 -2.99 -27.86 -18.08
C ASP A 71 -4.07 -27.02 -18.78
N SER A 72 -3.90 -25.69 -18.78
CA SER A 72 -4.83 -24.70 -19.37
C SER A 72 -6.17 -24.56 -18.67
N ARG A 73 -6.45 -25.34 -17.61
CA ARG A 73 -7.65 -25.16 -16.78
C ARG A 73 -7.54 -23.91 -15.93
N THR A 74 -8.68 -23.41 -15.50
CA THR A 74 -8.74 -22.29 -14.55
C THR A 74 -9.36 -22.73 -13.23
N LEU A 75 -8.79 -22.24 -12.14
CA LEU A 75 -9.27 -22.48 -10.79
C LEU A 75 -9.68 -21.15 -10.20
N THR A 76 -10.94 -21.04 -9.78
CA THR A 76 -11.37 -19.87 -9.00
C THR A 76 -11.21 -20.18 -7.52
N LEU A 77 -10.37 -19.41 -6.84
CA LEU A 77 -10.13 -19.46 -5.41
C LEU A 77 -10.85 -18.32 -4.73
N ARG A 78 -11.67 -18.62 -3.73
CA ARG A 78 -12.28 -17.59 -2.89
C ARG A 78 -11.42 -17.31 -1.68
N MET A 79 -11.03 -16.06 -1.51
CA MET A 79 -10.26 -15.55 -0.37
C MET A 79 -11.15 -14.64 0.47
N TYR A 80 -11.01 -14.71 1.80
CA TYR A 80 -11.68 -13.84 2.74
C TYR A 80 -10.68 -13.20 3.71
N ASP A 81 -10.92 -11.94 4.04
CA ASP A 81 -10.17 -11.18 5.04
C ASP A 81 -10.62 -11.63 6.45
N GLY A 82 -9.72 -12.30 7.16
CA GLY A 82 -9.95 -12.73 8.54
C GLY A 82 -9.96 -11.55 9.53
N ALA A 83 -10.61 -11.75 10.68
CA ALA A 83 -10.63 -10.77 11.76
C ALA A 83 -9.23 -10.49 12.34
N ASP A 84 -8.30 -11.43 12.15
CA ASP A 84 -6.88 -11.37 12.47
C ASP A 84 -6.03 -10.64 11.41
N GLY A 85 -6.64 -10.19 10.32
CA GLY A 85 -5.94 -9.53 9.21
C GLY A 85 -5.15 -10.51 8.33
N ILE A 86 -5.48 -11.80 8.38
CA ILE A 86 -4.91 -12.83 7.52
C ILE A 86 -5.91 -13.15 6.42
N MET A 87 -5.45 -13.12 5.16
CA MET A 87 -6.22 -13.63 4.03
C MET A 87 -6.31 -15.14 4.09
N ARG A 88 -7.53 -15.67 4.13
CA ARG A 88 -7.79 -17.10 4.22
C ARG A 88 -8.55 -17.56 2.99
N MET A 89 -8.25 -18.77 2.55
CA MET A 89 -8.94 -19.38 1.42
C MET A 89 -10.16 -20.16 1.92
N ASP A 90 -11.28 -20.09 1.20
CA ASP A 90 -12.44 -20.97 1.44
C ASP A 90 -12.27 -22.26 0.61
N PRO A 91 -11.95 -23.40 1.26
CA PRO A 91 -11.75 -24.66 0.56
C PRO A 91 -13.04 -25.21 -0.05
N SER A 92 -14.20 -24.75 0.40
CA SER A 92 -15.52 -25.24 -0.06
C SER A 92 -15.94 -24.63 -1.38
N ARG A 93 -15.28 -23.55 -1.81
CA ARG A 93 -15.63 -22.75 -3.00
C ARG A 93 -14.59 -22.85 -4.11
N ILE A 94 -13.81 -23.93 -4.12
CA ILE A 94 -12.87 -24.23 -5.20
C ILE A 94 -13.67 -24.75 -6.39
N ALA A 95 -13.70 -23.98 -7.48
CA ALA A 95 -14.30 -24.40 -8.74
C ALA A 95 -13.23 -24.46 -9.84
N SER A 96 -13.01 -25.64 -10.40
CA SER A 96 -12.20 -25.81 -11.60
C SER A 96 -13.09 -25.70 -12.84
N HIS A 97 -12.79 -24.76 -13.73
CA HIS A 97 -13.43 -24.66 -15.04
C HIS A 97 -12.46 -25.21 -16.10
N VAL A 98 -12.99 -26.09 -16.96
CA VAL A 98 -12.30 -26.76 -18.07
C VAL A 98 -12.47 -25.94 -19.34
#